data_AF-A0A564WLA3-F1
#
_entry.id   AF-A0A564WLA3-F1
#
_cell.length_a   1.000
_cell.length_b   1.000
_cell.length_c   1.000
_cell.angle_alpha   90.00
_cell.angle_beta   90.00
_cell.angle_gamma   90.00
#
_symmetry.space_group_name_H-M   'P 1'
#
loop_
_entity.id
_entity.type
_entity.pdbx_description
1 polymer ?
#
loop_
_entity_poly.entity_id
_entity_poly.type
_entity_poly.pdbx_seq_one_letter_code
_entity_poly.pdbx_strand_id
1 'polypeptide(L)'
;MGGGIYPNMLCAHPPFQIDGNFGFAAAVAEMLIQSRKGYILLLPALPDEWKDGKVQGMKAQGDITVDFEWREGRIHRVRLCSSHEQKVTLECNGISKTVFLKPDRTENMIFD
;
A
#
# COMPACT_ATOMS: atom_id res chain seq x y z
N MET A 1 4.02 7.74 33.35
CA MET A 1 3.58 6.52 32.66
C MET A 1 3.53 6.87 31.19
N GLY A 2 4.55 6.46 30.44
CA GLY A 2 4.77 6.87 29.06
C GLY A 2 4.81 5.65 28.16
N GLY A 3 3.86 5.56 27.23
CA GLY A 3 3.95 4.65 26.10
C GLY A 3 4.91 5.19 25.05
N GLY A 4 5.34 4.33 24.12
CA GLY A 4 6.26 4.72 23.05
C GLY A 4 7.12 3.55 22.59
N ILE A 5 8.40 3.83 22.35
CA ILE A 5 9.37 2.87 21.84
C ILE A 5 10.63 2.88 22.70
N TYR A 6 11.12 1.69 23.04
CA TYR A 6 12.43 1.51 23.68
C TYR A 6 13.57 1.77 22.67
N PRO A 7 14.84 1.92 23.11
CA PRO A 7 15.99 2.11 22.22
C PRO A 7 16.22 0.98 21.20
N ASN A 8 15.74 -0.22 21.50
CA ASN A 8 15.76 -1.37 20.58
C ASN A 8 14.53 -1.41 19.65
N MET A 9 13.77 -0.31 19.57
CA MET A 9 12.55 -0.12 18.79
C MET A 9 11.35 -0.99 19.19
N LEU A 10 11.42 -1.72 20.30
CA LEU A 10 10.25 -2.45 20.81
C LEU A 10 9.22 -1.47 21.40
N CYS A 11 7.95 -1.73 21.10
CA CYS A 11 6.82 -0.96 21.62
C CYS A 11 6.69 -1.14 23.15
N ALA A 12 6.32 -0.05 23.80
CA ALA A 12 6.08 0.03 25.24
C ALA A 12 4.65 0.53 25.51
N HIS A 13 3.82 -0.32 26.12
CA HIS A 13 2.60 0.13 26.83
C HIS A 13 2.93 0.67 28.23
N PRO A 14 4.20 0.67 28.63
CA PRO A 14 4.92 -0.31 29.47
C PRO A 14 4.16 -1.51 30.09
N PRO A 15 4.83 -2.67 30.28
CA PRO A 15 6.17 -3.02 29.79
C PRO A 15 6.15 -3.29 28.26
N PHE A 16 7.11 -4.05 27.74
CA PHE A 16 7.13 -4.47 26.33
C PHE A 16 5.83 -5.17 25.91
N GLN A 17 5.25 -4.73 24.81
CA GLN A 17 4.20 -5.45 24.08
C GLN A 17 4.45 -5.32 22.58
N ILE A 18 4.43 -6.45 21.85
CA ILE A 18 4.78 -6.49 20.42
C ILE A 18 3.65 -6.02 19.50
N ASP A 19 2.43 -5.93 20.03
CA ASP A 19 1.22 -5.52 19.31
C ASP A 19 1.38 -4.15 18.65
N GLY A 20 1.98 -3.17 19.32
CA GLY A 20 2.21 -1.84 18.74
C GLY A 20 3.23 -1.82 17.60
N ASN A 21 4.23 -2.71 17.59
CA ASN A 21 5.16 -2.83 16.47
C ASN A 21 4.45 -3.34 15.20
N PHE A 22 3.65 -4.41 15.34
CA PHE A 22 2.89 -4.96 14.22
C PHE A 22 1.76 -4.04 13.78
N GLY A 23 1.07 -3.41 14.73
CA GLY A 23 0.02 -2.43 14.48
C GLY A 23 0.55 -1.21 13.71
N PHE A 24 1.73 -0.70 14.08
CA PHE A 24 2.35 0.41 13.35
C PHE A 24 2.71 0.03 11.91
N ALA A 25 3.34 -1.14 11.69
CA ALA A 25 3.67 -1.59 10.34
C ALA A 25 2.41 -1.77 9.47
N ALA A 26 1.33 -2.33 10.03
CA ALA A 26 0.05 -2.44 9.34
C ALA A 26 -0.58 -1.08 9.05
N ALA A 27 -0.53 -0.13 10.00
CA ALA A 27 -1.05 1.22 9.79
C ALA A 27 -0.30 1.96 8.67
N VAL A 28 1.03 1.83 8.59
CA VAL A 28 1.82 2.39 7.48
C VAL A 28 1.42 1.76 6.15
N ALA A 29 1.20 0.44 6.10
CA ALA A 29 0.69 -0.22 4.90
C ALA A 29 -0.69 0.33 4.47
N GLU A 30 -1.64 0.45 5.42
CA GLU A 30 -3.00 0.92 5.16
C GLU A 30 -3.08 2.42 4.78
N MET A 31 -2.12 3.24 5.19
CA MET A 31 -1.99 4.63 4.70
C MET A 31 -1.63 4.69 3.21
N LEU A 32 -0.87 3.70 2.73
CA LEU A 32 -0.34 3.63 1.37
C LEU A 32 -1.26 2.87 0.42
N ILE A 33 -1.91 1.79 0.88
CA ILE A 33 -2.78 0.95 0.08
C ILE A 33 -3.91 0.36 0.93
N GLN A 34 -5.12 0.44 0.41
CA GLN A 34 -6.27 -0.30 0.91
C GLN A 34 -6.79 -1.22 -0.18
N SER A 35 -7.25 -2.41 0.20
CA SER A 35 -7.85 -3.32 -0.77
C SER A 35 -9.01 -4.12 -0.19
N ARG A 36 -9.98 -4.39 -1.06
CA ARG A 36 -11.04 -5.37 -0.86
C ARG A 36 -11.21 -6.14 -2.17
N LYS A 37 -11.97 -7.23 -2.16
CA LYS A 37 -12.09 -8.12 -3.32
C LYS A 37 -12.52 -7.33 -4.57
N GLY A 38 -11.63 -7.30 -5.57
CA GLY A 38 -11.85 -6.60 -6.85
C GLY A 38 -11.62 -5.08 -6.83
N TYR A 39 -11.08 -4.50 -5.75
CA TYR A 39 -10.85 -3.06 -5.62
C TYR A 39 -9.56 -2.75 -4.86
N ILE A 40 -8.74 -1.85 -5.41
CA ILE A 40 -7.49 -1.35 -4.82
C ILE A 40 -7.56 0.18 -4.81
N LEU A 41 -7.27 0.78 -3.65
CA LEU A 41 -7.15 2.22 -3.47
C LEU A 41 -5.72 2.54 -3.06
N LEU A 42 -5.04 3.41 -3.82
CA LEU A 42 -3.68 3.84 -3.53
C LEU A 42 -3.65 5.23 -2.91
N LEU A 43 -2.72 5.42 -1.97
CA LEU A 43 -2.51 6.64 -1.20
C LEU A 43 -3.78 7.18 -0.51
N PRO A 44 -4.61 6.34 0.16
CA PRO A 44 -5.83 6.80 0.81
C PRO A 44 -5.56 7.82 1.94
N ALA A 45 -4.38 7.75 2.58
CA ALA A 45 -4.03 8.59 3.71
C ALA A 45 -2.52 8.90 3.73
N LEU A 46 -1.94 9.25 2.58
CA LEU A 46 -0.54 9.64 2.49
C LEU A 46 -0.27 10.92 3.30
N PRO A 47 0.69 10.92 4.25
CA PRO A 47 1.10 12.14 4.95
C PRO A 47 1.61 13.21 3.99
N ASP A 48 1.30 14.48 4.26
CA ASP A 48 1.70 15.61 3.42
C ASP A 48 3.24 15.76 3.32
N GLU A 49 3.99 15.26 4.31
CA GLU A 49 5.44 15.26 4.34
C GLU A 49 6.07 14.22 3.39
N TRP A 50 5.34 13.17 3.01
CA TRP A 50 5.84 12.12 2.13
C TRP A 50 5.60 12.50 0.66
N LYS A 51 6.24 13.59 0.21
CA LYS A 51 6.06 14.14 -1.14
C LYS A 51 6.38 13.14 -2.24
N ASP A 52 7.49 12.43 -2.12
CA ASP A 52 7.95 11.45 -3.11
C ASP A 52 8.25 10.12 -2.44
N GLY A 53 8.02 9.03 -3.15
CA GLY A 53 8.37 7.72 -2.64
C GLY A 53 7.96 6.57 -3.55
N LYS A 54 8.27 5.36 -3.08
CA LYS A 54 7.92 4.11 -3.75
C LYS A 54 7.72 2.99 -2.75
N VAL A 55 6.88 2.04 -3.13
CA VAL A 55 6.71 0.77 -2.42
C VAL A 55 6.68 -0.38 -3.42
N GLN A 56 7.19 -1.54 -2.99
CA GLN A 56 7.26 -2.73 -3.82
C GLN A 56 6.81 -3.95 -3.01
N GLY A 57 6.14 -4.89 -3.68
CA GLY A 57 5.76 -6.17 -3.09
C GLY A 57 4.52 -6.12 -2.18
N MET A 58 3.73 -5.03 -2.21
CA MET A 58 2.51 -4.97 -1.40
C MET A 58 1.50 -5.98 -1.90
N LYS A 59 0.83 -6.68 -0.98
CA LYS A 59 -0.22 -7.65 -1.32
C LYS A 59 -1.59 -7.01 -1.15
N ALA A 60 -2.38 -7.03 -2.22
CA ALA A 60 -3.80 -6.69 -2.21
C ALA A 60 -4.66 -7.97 -2.24
N GLN A 61 -5.89 -7.85 -1.75
CA GLN A 61 -6.84 -8.97 -1.71
C GLN A 61 -7.13 -9.50 -3.12
N GLY A 62 -7.16 -10.83 -3.26
CA GLY A 62 -7.25 -11.51 -4.56
C GLY A 62 -5.90 -11.93 -5.14
N ASP A 63 -4.87 -12.07 -4.31
CA ASP A 63 -3.52 -12.46 -4.73
C ASP A 63 -2.93 -11.54 -5.81
N ILE A 64 -3.04 -10.23 -5.58
CA ILE A 64 -2.46 -9.20 -6.46
C ILE A 64 -1.24 -8.62 -5.75
N THR A 65 -0.11 -8.62 -6.44
CA THR A 65 1.09 -7.90 -6.00
C THR A 65 1.09 -6.51 -6.65
N VAL A 66 1.32 -5.49 -5.85
CA VAL A 66 1.26 -4.08 -6.23
C VAL A 66 2.60 -3.41 -5.93
N ASP A 67 3.19 -2.81 -6.96
CA ASP A 67 4.27 -1.84 -6.81
C ASP A 67 3.77 -0.49 -7.28
N PHE A 68 4.15 0.60 -6.61
CA PHE A 68 3.85 1.93 -7.11
C PHE A 68 4.83 2.99 -6.62
N GLU A 69 4.87 4.08 -7.36
CA GLU A 69 5.70 5.25 -7.11
C GLU A 69 4.83 6.50 -7.17
N TRP A 70 5.12 7.47 -6.32
CA TRP A 70 4.42 8.75 -6.29
C TRP A 70 5.40 9.92 -6.27
N ARG A 71 4.93 11.05 -6.77
CA ARG A 71 5.64 12.34 -6.77
C ARG A 71 4.69 13.46 -6.42
N GLU A 72 5.14 14.40 -5.62
CA GLU A 72 4.31 15.51 -5.11
C GLU A 72 2.95 15.04 -4.57
N GLY A 73 2.94 13.91 -3.85
CA GLY A 73 1.75 13.29 -3.26
C GLY A 73 0.79 12.60 -4.25
N ARG A 74 1.15 12.46 -5.53
CA ARG A 74 0.30 11.83 -6.56
C ARG A 74 0.98 10.61 -7.17
N ILE A 75 0.20 9.57 -7.42
CA ILE A 75 0.67 8.35 -8.11
C ILE A 75 1.23 8.73 -9.48
N HIS A 76 2.44 8.28 -9.77
CA HIS A 76 3.12 8.45 -11.05
C HIS A 76 3.23 7.13 -11.81
N ARG A 77 3.44 6.02 -11.10
CA ARG A 77 3.56 4.69 -11.70
C ARG A 77 2.90 3.63 -10.84
N VAL A 78 2.22 2.67 -11.48
CA VAL A 78 1.65 1.48 -10.83
C VAL A 78 2.00 0.24 -11.64
N ARG A 79 2.36 -0.85 -10.95
CA ARG A 79 2.53 -2.20 -11.50
C ARG A 79 1.64 -3.16 -10.76
N LEU A 80 0.82 -3.91 -11.50
CA LEU A 80 -0.03 -4.96 -10.96
C LEU A 80 0.36 -6.31 -11.55
N CYS A 81 0.51 -7.31 -10.68
CA CYS A 81 0.77 -8.69 -11.06
C CYS A 81 -0.19 -9.61 -10.31
N SER A 82 -0.68 -10.66 -10.98
CA SER A 82 -1.49 -11.70 -10.36
C SER A 82 -1.15 -13.07 -10.94
N SER A 83 -1.33 -14.11 -10.14
CA SER A 83 -1.16 -15.51 -10.53
C SER A 83 -2.34 -16.07 -11.34
N HIS A 84 -3.48 -15.38 -11.38
CA HIS A 84 -4.67 -15.81 -12.11
C HIS A 84 -5.36 -14.66 -12.84
N GLU A 85 -6.18 -15.00 -13.84
CA GLU A 85 -6.97 -14.01 -14.56
C GLU A 85 -8.02 -13.40 -13.62
N GLN A 86 -8.10 -12.08 -13.57
CA GLN A 86 -9.11 -11.38 -12.80
C GLN A 86 -9.28 -9.93 -13.24
N LYS A 87 -10.45 -9.38 -12.92
CA LYS A 87 -10.76 -7.96 -13.09
C LYS A 87 -10.61 -7.26 -11.75
N VAL A 88 -9.90 -6.14 -11.72
CA VAL A 88 -9.74 -5.29 -10.54
C VAL A 88 -9.98 -3.82 -10.91
N THR A 89 -10.62 -3.08 -10.00
CA THR A 89 -10.71 -1.63 -10.09
C THR A 89 -9.57 -1.01 -9.28
N LEU A 90 -8.72 -0.23 -9.93
CA LEU A 90 -7.68 0.58 -9.32
C LEU A 90 -8.19 2.01 -9.16
N GLU A 91 -8.16 2.55 -7.95
CA GLU A 91 -8.44 3.94 -7.67
C GLU A 91 -7.18 4.65 -7.18
N CYS A 92 -6.83 5.75 -7.86
CA CYS A 92 -5.69 6.59 -7.52
C CYS A 92 -5.85 7.98 -8.14
N ASN A 93 -5.28 9.02 -7.53
CA ASN A 93 -5.35 10.41 -8.01
C ASN A 93 -6.79 10.93 -8.28
N GLY A 94 -7.79 10.38 -7.59
CA GLY A 94 -9.21 10.70 -7.82
C GLY A 94 -9.83 10.06 -9.07
N ILE A 95 -9.14 9.11 -9.71
CA ILE A 95 -9.58 8.41 -10.92
C ILE A 95 -9.73 6.92 -10.61
N SER A 96 -10.81 6.30 -11.09
CA SER A 96 -11.02 4.85 -11.03
C SER A 96 -10.80 4.22 -12.42
N LYS A 97 -9.94 3.21 -12.51
CA LYS A 97 -9.62 2.46 -13.73
C LYS A 97 -9.84 0.98 -13.53
N THR A 98 -10.62 0.36 -14.42
CA THR A 98 -10.72 -1.09 -14.50
C THR A 98 -9.49 -1.67 -15.20
N VAL A 99 -8.85 -2.66 -14.59
CA VAL A 99 -7.71 -3.40 -15.13
C VAL A 99 -8.05 -4.88 -15.21
N PHE A 100 -7.72 -5.51 -16.33
CA PHE A 100 -7.82 -6.96 -16.53
C PHE A 100 -6.43 -7.55 -16.36
N LEU A 101 -6.22 -8.28 -15.28
CA LEU A 101 -4.98 -8.96 -14.97
C LEU A 101 -5.02 -10.36 -15.57
N LYS A 102 -3.87 -10.83 -16.07
CA LYS A 102 -3.67 -12.18 -16.59
C LYS A 102 -2.47 -12.82 -15.87
N PRO A 103 -2.42 -14.16 -15.76
CA PRO A 103 -1.24 -14.86 -15.29
C PRO A 103 0.00 -14.44 -16.09
N ASP A 104 1.16 -14.43 -15.44
CA ASP A 104 2.48 -14.21 -16.05
C ASP A 104 2.68 -12.87 -16.77
N ARG A 105 1.76 -11.91 -16.59
CA ARG A 105 1.85 -10.57 -17.14
C ARG A 105 1.80 -9.52 -16.04
N THR A 106 2.73 -8.55 -16.11
CA THR A 106 2.64 -7.34 -15.29
C THR A 106 1.96 -6.23 -16.08
N GLU A 107 0.84 -5.72 -15.56
CA GLU A 107 0.21 -4.52 -16.09
C GLU A 107 0.93 -3.29 -15.53
N ASN A 108 1.51 -2.48 -16.41
CA ASN A 108 2.21 -1.25 -16.05
C ASN A 108 1.34 -0.05 -16.47
N MET A 109 1.21 0.93 -15.57
CA MET A 109 0.45 2.16 -15.81
C MET A 109 1.29 3.35 -15.38
N ILE A 110 1.34 4.37 -16.24
CA ILE A 110 1.95 5.67 -15.95
C ILE A 110 0.82 6.69 -15.87
N PHE A 111 0.95 7.59 -14.90
CA PHE A 111 0.03 8.69 -14.64
C PHE A 111 0.82 9.99 -14.72
N ASP A 112 0.25 10.95 -15.44
CA ASP A 112 0.79 12.31 -15.62
C ASP A 112 0.34 13.26 -14.49
#